data_AF-A0A1V5T621-F1
#
_entry.id   AF-A0A1V5T621-F1
#
_cell.length_a   1.000
_cell.length_b   1.000
_cell.length_c   1.000
_cell.angle_alpha   90.00
_cell.angle_beta   90.00
_cell.angle_gamma   90.00
#
_symmetry.space_group_name_H-M   'P 1'
#
loop_
_entity.id
_entity.type
_entity.pdbx_description
1 polymer ?
#
loop_
_entity_poly.entity_id
_entity_poly.type
_entity_poly.pdbx_seq_one_letter_code
_entity_poly.pdbx_strand_id
1 'polypeptide(L)'
;MDLSFFSQLAFYGGVCLGLVGSALGLSIAFQAAIGIGEKKFFSVVPLVVLPSTQGIYSLLGGILKKDAFASNPSIGALLLWVGIVCFVSAIYQGKVCVAGVRAMGEGRNTLGNAIVAAVMPETYAVFAFVCLFLL
;
A
#
# COMPACT_ATOMS: atom_id res chain seq x y z
N MET A 1 -24.61 7.38 20.81
CA MET A 1 -23.47 6.66 20.19
C MET A 1 -22.22 7.37 20.65
N ASP A 2 -21.37 6.69 21.40
CA ASP A 2 -20.29 7.35 22.15
C ASP A 2 -19.10 7.69 21.25
N LEU A 3 -18.43 8.82 21.51
CA LEU A 3 -17.27 9.29 20.75
C LEU A 3 -16.13 8.25 20.72
N SER A 4 -16.05 7.41 21.75
CA SER A 4 -15.12 6.27 21.85
C SER A 4 -15.34 5.20 20.78
N PHE A 5 -16.59 4.93 20.41
CA PHE A 5 -16.90 3.97 19.35
C PHE A 5 -16.39 4.46 17.99
N PHE A 6 -16.60 5.75 17.68
CA PHE A 6 -16.13 6.33 16.41
C PHE A 6 -14.61 6.37 16.30
N SER A 7 -13.89 6.63 17.40
CA SER A 7 -12.43 6.63 17.38
C SER A 7 -11.86 5.21 17.17
N GLN A 8 -12.46 4.19 17.78
CA GLN A 8 -12.09 2.79 17.54
C GLN A 8 -12.36 2.38 16.09
N LEU A 9 -13.53 2.73 15.56
CA LEU A 9 -13.86 2.46 14.16
C LEU A 9 -12.87 3.13 13.20
N ALA A 10 -12.48 4.38 13.47
CA ALA A 10 -11.49 5.08 12.67
C ALA A 10 -10.11 4.40 12.74
N PHE A 11 -9.68 3.99 13.95
CA PHE A 11 -8.41 3.31 14.15
C PHE A 11 -8.33 1.99 13.37
N TYR A 12 -9.28 1.08 13.60
CA TYR A 12 -9.30 -0.21 12.90
C TYR A 12 -9.62 -0.05 11.41
N GLY A 13 -10.47 0.92 11.06
CA GLY A 13 -10.76 1.29 9.68
C GLY A 13 -9.51 1.71 8.91
N GLY A 14 -8.64 2.50 9.52
CA GLY A 14 -7.35 2.88 8.93
C GLY A 14 -6.44 1.69 8.64
N VAL A 15 -6.32 0.77 9.59
CA VAL A 15 -5.57 -0.49 9.39
C VAL A 15 -6.13 -1.27 8.22
N CYS A 16 -7.45 -1.52 8.23
CA CYS A 16 -8.15 -2.28 7.20
C CYS A 16 -8.00 -1.65 5.82
N LEU A 17 -8.11 -0.32 5.69
CA LEU A 17 -7.98 0.36 4.40
C LEU A 17 -6.61 0.15 3.76
N GLY A 18 -5.52 0.21 4.52
CA GLY A 18 -4.20 -0.08 3.96
C GLY A 18 -4.06 -1.54 3.52
N LEU A 19 -4.62 -2.49 4.27
CA LEU A 19 -4.64 -3.92 3.89
C LEU A 19 -5.44 -4.16 2.60
N VAL A 20 -6.61 -3.54 2.47
CA VAL A 20 -7.41 -3.60 1.24
C VAL A 20 -6.66 -2.97 0.08
N GLY A 21 -5.97 -1.85 0.32
CA GLY A 21 -5.09 -1.19 -0.65
C GLY A 21 -4.09 -2.17 -1.25
N SER A 22 -3.33 -2.83 -0.39
CA SER A 22 -2.34 -3.81 -0.82
C SER A 22 -2.95 -4.99 -1.55
N ALA A 23 -4.07 -5.54 -1.06
CA ALA A 23 -4.76 -6.63 -1.73
C ALA A 23 -5.17 -6.26 -3.16
N LEU A 24 -5.71 -5.05 -3.37
CA LEU A 24 -6.09 -4.56 -4.69
C LEU A 24 -4.87 -4.27 -5.59
N GLY A 25 -3.86 -3.58 -5.06
CA GLY A 25 -2.62 -3.27 -5.78
C GLY A 25 -1.90 -4.52 -6.26
N LEU A 26 -1.75 -5.51 -5.38
CA LEU A 26 -1.18 -6.82 -5.69
C LEU A 26 -2.03 -7.53 -6.74
N SER A 27 -3.35 -7.58 -6.56
CA SER A 27 -4.24 -8.22 -7.52
C SER A 27 -4.10 -7.63 -8.92
N ILE A 28 -4.04 -6.30 -9.04
CA ILE A 28 -3.85 -5.60 -10.32
C ILE A 28 -2.50 -5.98 -10.95
N ALA A 29 -1.42 -5.95 -10.17
CA ALA A 29 -0.08 -6.22 -10.67
C ALA A 29 0.12 -7.70 -11.07
N PHE A 30 -0.34 -8.63 -10.24
CA PHE A 30 -0.21 -10.07 -10.49
C PHE A 30 -1.08 -10.55 -11.66
N GLN A 31 -2.24 -9.92 -11.92
CA GLN A 31 -3.00 -10.19 -13.14
C GLN A 31 -2.16 -9.96 -14.41
N ALA A 32 -1.35 -8.89 -14.44
CA ALA A 32 -0.42 -8.66 -15.55
C ALA A 32 0.75 -9.66 -15.55
N ALA A 33 1.28 -10.01 -14.37
CA ALA A 33 2.36 -10.99 -14.26
C ALA A 33 1.95 -12.38 -14.78
N ILE A 34 0.73 -12.83 -14.50
CA ILE A 34 0.22 -14.09 -15.06
C ILE A 34 0.09 -13.97 -16.59
N GLY A 35 -0.35 -12.82 -17.09
CA GLY A 35 -0.54 -12.56 -18.52
C GLY A 35 0.75 -12.55 -19.36
N ILE A 36 1.94 -12.39 -18.75
CA ILE A 36 3.22 -12.39 -19.49
C ILE A 36 3.71 -13.79 -19.86
N GLY A 37 3.13 -14.84 -19.25
CA GLY A 37 3.49 -16.24 -19.44
C GLY A 37 4.58 -16.76 -18.50
N GLU A 38 4.59 -18.07 -18.27
CA GLU A 38 5.39 -18.76 -17.23
C GLU A 38 6.90 -18.48 -17.32
N LYS A 39 7.45 -18.41 -18.54
CA LYS A 39 8.89 -18.19 -18.76
C LYS A 39 9.39 -16.85 -18.22
N LYS A 40 8.53 -15.83 -18.21
CA LYS A 40 8.86 -14.47 -17.77
C LYS A 40 8.22 -14.12 -16.41
N PHE A 41 7.34 -14.97 -15.86
CA PHE A 41 6.64 -14.70 -14.61
C PHE A 41 7.61 -14.32 -13.48
N PHE A 42 8.61 -15.15 -13.20
CA PHE A 42 9.57 -14.90 -12.12
C PHE A 42 10.45 -13.66 -12.35
N SER A 43 10.67 -13.26 -13.61
CA SER A 43 11.43 -12.03 -13.91
C SER A 43 10.69 -10.74 -13.54
N VAL A 44 9.35 -10.79 -13.41
CA VAL A 44 8.53 -9.62 -13.07
C VAL A 44 8.05 -9.61 -11.63
N VAL A 45 8.20 -10.71 -10.88
CA VAL A 45 7.82 -10.83 -9.46
C VAL A 45 8.38 -9.67 -8.60
N PRO A 46 9.65 -9.26 -8.72
CA PRO A 46 10.18 -8.15 -7.91
C PRO A 46 9.44 -6.82 -8.12
N LEU A 47 8.85 -6.61 -9.29
CA LEU A 47 8.05 -5.42 -9.58
C LEU A 47 6.63 -5.57 -9.02
N VAL A 48 5.97 -6.70 -9.25
CA VAL A 48 4.54 -6.85 -8.95
C VAL A 48 4.23 -7.10 -7.47
N VAL A 49 5.24 -7.42 -6.65
CA VAL A 49 5.09 -7.57 -5.20
C VAL A 49 5.16 -6.23 -4.44
N LEU A 50 5.61 -5.15 -5.09
CA LEU A 50 5.79 -3.84 -4.45
C LEU A 50 4.53 -3.29 -3.74
N PRO A 51 3.30 -3.46 -4.26
CA PRO A 51 2.09 -2.99 -3.58
C PRO A 51 1.74 -3.69 -2.25
N SER A 52 2.62 -4.54 -1.71
CA SER A 52 2.40 -5.22 -0.43
C SER A 52 2.70 -4.36 0.80
N THR A 53 3.46 -3.26 0.65
CA THR A 53 3.97 -2.48 1.78
C THR A 53 2.92 -1.58 2.43
N GLN A 54 1.91 -1.11 1.69
CA GLN A 54 0.88 -0.21 2.21
C GLN A 54 0.06 -0.85 3.34
N GLY A 55 -0.26 -2.13 3.22
CA GLY A 55 -0.88 -2.92 4.27
C GLY A 55 0.05 -3.12 5.47
N ILE A 56 1.36 -3.24 5.24
CA ILE A 56 2.35 -3.32 6.33
C ILE A 56 2.42 -1.98 7.06
N TYR A 57 2.44 -0.85 6.35
CA TYR A 57 2.47 0.49 6.96
C TYR A 57 1.24 0.76 7.82
N SER A 58 0.03 0.46 7.32
CA SER A 58 -1.19 0.67 8.11
C SER A 58 -1.26 -0.26 9.33
N LEU A 59 -0.89 -1.53 9.17
CA LEU A 59 -0.88 -2.51 10.26
C LEU A 59 0.17 -2.16 11.32
N LEU A 60 1.41 -1.90 10.89
CA LEU A 60 2.50 -1.52 11.79
C LEU A 60 2.18 -0.21 12.49
N GLY A 61 1.59 0.76 11.78
CA GLY A 61 1.13 2.02 12.36
C GLY A 61 0.11 1.79 13.47
N GLY A 62 -0.87 0.92 13.25
CA GLY A 62 -1.83 0.52 14.27
C GLY A 62 -1.18 -0.18 15.47
N ILE A 63 -0.25 -1.12 15.25
CA ILE A 63 0.44 -1.81 16.34
C ILE A 63 1.25 -0.81 17.19
N LEU A 64 2.02 0.07 16.55
CA LEU A 64 2.89 1.03 17.24
C LEU A 64 2.11 2.12 17.98
N LYS A 65 0.91 2.47 17.50
CA LYS A 65 0.09 3.54 18.09
C LYS A 65 -1.03 3.03 19.00
N LYS A 66 -1.13 1.72 19.22
CA LYS A 66 -2.17 1.12 20.06
C LYS A 66 -2.19 1.68 21.49
N ASP A 67 -1.03 1.76 22.13
CA ASP A 67 -0.97 2.24 23.53
C ASP A 67 -1.21 3.76 23.60
N ALA A 68 -0.65 4.52 22.67
CA ALA A 68 -0.89 5.96 22.56
C ALA A 68 -2.36 6.30 22.27
N PHE A 69 -3.06 5.44 21.53
CA PHE A 69 -4.49 5.61 21.23
C PHE A 69 -5.38 5.55 22.48
N ALA A 70 -4.97 4.79 23.51
CA ALA A 70 -5.73 4.69 24.76
C ALA A 70 -5.76 6.04 25.51
N SER A 71 -4.69 6.82 25.43
CA SER A 71 -4.59 8.15 26.05
C SER A 71 -4.99 9.28 25.10
N ASN A 72 -4.88 9.09 23.78
CA ASN A 72 -5.28 10.08 22.79
C ASN A 72 -6.13 9.48 21.64
N PRO A 73 -7.47 9.52 21.76
CA PRO A 73 -8.37 9.00 20.73
C PRO A 73 -8.27 9.66 19.36
N SER A 74 -7.65 10.85 19.23
CA SER A 74 -7.48 11.52 17.93
C SER A 74 -6.58 10.73 16.97
N ILE A 75 -5.74 9.85 17.50
CA ILE A 75 -4.89 8.94 16.73
C ILE A 75 -5.73 8.04 15.81
N GLY A 76 -6.95 7.67 16.20
CA GLY A 76 -7.85 6.89 15.35
C GLY A 76 -8.18 7.59 14.05
N ALA A 77 -8.47 8.90 14.10
CA ALA A 77 -8.74 9.70 12.90
C ALA A 77 -7.48 9.87 12.03
N LEU A 78 -6.31 10.05 12.65
CA LEU A 78 -5.04 10.11 11.92
C LEU A 78 -4.75 8.80 11.19
N LEU A 79 -4.90 7.67 11.88
CA LEU A 79 -4.67 6.34 11.29
C LEU A 79 -5.65 6.04 10.16
N LEU A 80 -6.90 6.52 10.26
CA LEU A 80 -7.87 6.44 9.16
C LEU A 80 -7.37 7.15 7.90
N TRP A 81 -6.86 8.38 8.03
CA TRP A 81 -6.30 9.12 6.89
C TRP A 81 -5.07 8.45 6.30
N VAL A 82 -4.19 7.90 7.15
CA VAL A 82 -3.03 7.11 6.69
C VAL A 82 -3.49 5.88 5.92
N GLY A 83 -4.53 5.19 6.41
CA GLY A 83 -5.17 4.07 5.72
C GLY A 83 -5.71 4.44 4.34
N ILE A 84 -6.36 5.61 4.20
CA ILE A 84 -6.85 6.12 2.91
C ILE A 84 -5.69 6.39 1.94
N VAL A 85 -4.61 7.04 2.40
CA VAL A 85 -3.44 7.30 1.55
C VAL A 85 -2.82 5.97 1.09
N CYS A 86 -2.64 5.02 2.01
CA CYS A 86 -2.15 3.67 1.72
C CYS A 86 -3.05 2.92 0.72
N PHE A 87 -4.37 3.04 0.86
CA PHE A 87 -5.34 2.45 -0.06
C PHE A 87 -5.16 2.98 -1.49
N VAL A 88 -5.13 4.31 -1.62
CA VAL A 88 -5.03 4.97 -2.93
C VAL A 88 -3.65 4.70 -3.56
N SER A 89 -2.57 4.85 -2.79
CA SER A 89 -1.21 4.70 -3.31
C SER A 89 -0.94 3.27 -3.81
N ALA A 90 -1.41 2.24 -3.10
CA ALA A 90 -1.25 0.85 -3.52
C ALA A 90 -1.92 0.55 -4.87
N ILE A 91 -3.13 1.10 -5.11
CA ILE A 91 -3.84 0.94 -6.38
C ILE A 91 -3.04 1.57 -7.53
N TYR A 92 -2.52 2.79 -7.34
CA TYR A 92 -1.72 3.45 -8.36
C TYR A 92 -0.37 2.76 -8.57
N GLN A 93 0.26 2.27 -7.50
CA GLN A 93 1.48 1.47 -7.62
C GLN A 93 1.25 0.20 -8.44
N GLY A 94 0.14 -0.51 -8.19
CA GLY A 94 -0.25 -1.67 -8.99
C GLY A 94 -0.39 -1.33 -10.48
N LYS A 95 -1.03 -0.19 -10.82
CA LYS A 95 -1.15 0.28 -12.21
C LYS A 95 0.21 0.57 -12.86
N VAL A 96 1.16 1.17 -12.13
CA VAL A 96 2.53 1.40 -12.62
C VAL A 96 3.24 0.07 -12.85
N CYS A 97 3.09 -0.90 -11.95
CA CYS A 97 3.64 -2.24 -12.10
C CYS A 97 3.11 -2.92 -13.37
N VAL A 98 1.80 -2.83 -13.64
CA VAL A 98 1.18 -3.36 -14.87
C VAL A 98 1.83 -2.78 -16.13
N ALA A 99 2.09 -1.46 -16.16
CA ALA A 99 2.75 -0.84 -17.30
C ALA A 99 4.18 -1.38 -17.50
N GLY A 100 4.92 -1.60 -16.41
CA GLY A 100 6.24 -2.23 -16.45
C GLY A 100 6.21 -3.67 -16.96
N VAL A 101 5.26 -4.48 -16.49
CA VAL A 101 5.07 -5.86 -16.98
C VAL A 101 4.77 -5.90 -18.47
N ARG A 102 3.88 -5.03 -18.96
CA ARG A 102 3.57 -4.94 -20.39
C ARG A 102 4.80 -4.60 -21.24
N ALA A 103 5.60 -3.61 -20.81
CA ALA A 103 6.83 -3.24 -21.50
C ALA A 103 7.84 -4.41 -21.59
N MET A 104 7.97 -5.22 -20.53
CA MET A 104 8.80 -6.43 -20.53
C MET A 104 8.23 -7.56 -21.38
N GLY A 105 6.89 -7.64 -21.48
CA GLY A 105 6.18 -8.55 -22.39
C GLY A 105 6.58 -8.31 -23.84
N GLU A 106 6.67 -7.05 -24.24
CA GLU A 106 7.12 -6.59 -25.58
C GLU A 106 8.63 -6.76 -25.83
N GLY A 107 9.39 -7.31 -24.88
CA GLY A 107 10.82 -7.58 -25.04
C GLY A 107 11.74 -6.43 -24.63
N ARG A 108 11.22 -5.37 -23.99
CA ARG A 108 12.05 -4.28 -23.46
C ARG A 108 12.69 -4.69 -22.13
N ASN A 109 13.97 -4.39 -21.93
CA ASN A 109 14.65 -4.60 -20.65
C ASN A 109 14.45 -3.37 -19.73
N THR A 110 13.24 -3.22 -19.18
CA THR A 110 12.83 -2.02 -18.42
C THR A 110 12.48 -2.29 -16.97
N LEU A 111 12.91 -3.41 -16.40
CA LEU A 111 12.59 -3.77 -15.01
C LEU A 111 13.04 -2.68 -14.02
N GLY A 112 14.29 -2.21 -14.14
CA GLY A 112 14.83 -1.16 -13.27
C GLY A 112 14.02 0.14 -13.36
N ASN A 113 13.73 0.60 -14.58
CA ASN A 113 12.91 1.80 -14.80
C ASN A 113 11.49 1.65 -14.24
N ALA A 114 10.90 0.46 -14.38
CA ALA A 114 9.58 0.15 -13.84
C ALA A 114 9.56 0.16 -12.30
N ILE A 115 10.61 -0.38 -11.66
CA ILE A 115 10.75 -0.33 -10.20
C ILE A 115 10.89 1.12 -9.73
N VAL A 116 11.75 1.92 -10.36
CA VAL A 116 11.92 3.34 -10.02
C VAL A 116 10.59 4.09 -10.14
N ALA A 117 9.83 3.85 -11.22
CA ALA A 117 8.51 4.44 -11.38
C ALA A 117 7.52 3.97 -10.30
N ALA A 118 7.54 2.68 -9.93
CA ALA A 118 6.68 2.11 -8.91
C ALA A 118 7.00 2.59 -7.48
N VAL A 119 8.22 3.09 -7.23
CA VAL A 119 8.59 3.72 -5.95
C VAL A 119 7.99 5.13 -5.80
N MET A 120 7.54 5.78 -6.89
CA MET A 120 6.95 7.12 -6.76
C MET A 120 5.63 7.09 -5.96
N PRO A 121 4.64 6.22 -6.25
CA PRO A 121 3.48 6.05 -5.37
C PRO A 121 3.84 5.56 -3.96
N GLU A 122 4.88 4.72 -3.82
CA GLU A 122 5.36 4.20 -2.52
C GLU A 122 5.70 5.33 -1.54
N THR A 123 6.37 6.36 -2.06
CA THR A 123 6.90 7.48 -1.25
C THR A 123 5.78 8.18 -0.48
N TYR A 124 4.58 8.32 -1.06
CA TYR A 124 3.44 8.94 -0.40
C TYR A 124 2.86 8.08 0.72
N ALA A 125 2.90 6.74 0.60
CA ALA A 125 2.50 5.84 1.67
C ALA A 125 3.46 5.94 2.86
N VAL A 126 4.77 6.00 2.58
CA VAL A 126 5.81 6.20 3.61
C VAL A 126 5.63 7.54 4.32
N PHE A 127 5.38 8.62 3.58
CA PHE A 127 5.13 9.93 4.20
C PHE A 127 3.90 9.92 5.10
N ALA A 128 2.79 9.30 4.66
CA ALA A 128 1.61 9.14 5.50
C ALA A 128 1.89 8.30 6.76
N PHE A 129 2.64 7.22 6.64
CA PHE A 129 3.07 6.43 7.80
C PHE A 129 3.91 7.26 8.78
N VAL A 130 4.86 8.06 8.30
CA VAL A 130 5.68 8.93 9.14
C VAL A 130 4.83 9.98 9.88
N CYS A 131 3.74 10.47 9.27
CA CYS A 131 2.82 11.40 9.94
C CYS A 131 2.21 10.82 11.23
N LEU A 132 2.12 9.49 11.39
CA LEU A 132 1.66 8.88 12.64
C LEU A 132 2.52 9.27 13.85
N PHE A 133 3.81 9.56 13.64
CA PHE A 133 4.75 9.85 14.71
C PHE A 133 4.80 11.33 15.11
N LEU A 134 4.04 12.18 14.44
CA LEU A 134 3.95 13.61 14.78
C LEU A 134 2.98 13.87 15.95
N LEU A 135 2.18 12.88 16.34
CA LEU A 135 1.25 12.89 17.49
C LEU A 135 1.56 11.79 18.49
#